data_AF-A0A955ZDM2-F1
#
_entry.id   AF-A0A955ZDM2-F1
#
_cell.length_a   1.000
_cell.length_b   1.000
_cell.length_c   1.000
_cell.angle_alpha   90.00
_cell.angle_beta   90.00
_cell.angle_gamma   90.00
#
_symmetry.space_group_name_H-M   'P 1'
#
loop_
_entity.id
_entity.type
_entity.pdbx_description
1 polymer ?
#
loop_
_entity_poly.entity_id
_entity_poly.type
_entity_poly.pdbx_seq_one_letter_code
_entity_poly.pdbx_strand_id
1 'polypeptide(L)'
;MRDSKAPLDPVGPRALRATAVATGLTLGVAATAAAVRVVPWMLDPALSWAVLMPFARSLAAVTAEAALLTGWPVGWALATQSLVERGEARVLGLLGEDPRRTVLRRMAPQAGVLALALALVSVLMAREATAPGRVVNDLLRNGRASCVAAASPGTQPVPFVSASWLCGREGAPRLAGRAPVGGFVFSASEAEVSDDLRRIRLDDAHLSVRGGPTGSPPTTHVTVRSLVLRGMAPWARASALPPLLRSVVVALAALLSACAAAFATLHYRSRKAWGPIAAVLLGASGPGAALATLRALELRVPEAPGAAWLAAFGLVPVAALAAAIACAATLSRLPSSRATDS
;
A
#
# COMPACT_ATOMS: atom_id res chain seq x y z
N MET A 1 -8.14 30.58 43.00
CA MET A 1 -7.89 29.90 41.70
C MET A 1 -8.10 28.42 41.93
N ARG A 2 -9.23 27.85 41.46
CA ARG A 2 -9.44 26.40 41.48
C ARG A 2 -8.78 25.86 40.21
N ASP A 3 -7.82 24.97 40.37
CA ASP A 3 -7.29 24.17 39.25
C ASP A 3 -8.45 23.37 38.65
N SER A 4 -9.02 23.90 37.58
CA SER A 4 -9.95 23.16 36.73
C SER A 4 -9.16 22.07 36.02
N LYS A 5 -8.95 20.94 36.70
CA LYS A 5 -8.50 19.70 36.05
C LYS A 5 -9.48 19.43 34.92
N ALA A 6 -9.00 19.49 33.69
CA ALA A 6 -9.80 19.20 32.52
C ALA A 6 -10.46 17.83 32.73
N PRO A 7 -11.78 17.70 32.53
CA PRO A 7 -12.47 16.43 32.71
C PRO A 7 -11.81 15.38 31.80
N LEU A 8 -11.31 14.31 32.43
CA LEU A 8 -10.69 13.17 31.74
C LEU A 8 -11.72 12.58 30.78
N ASP A 9 -11.43 12.59 29.47
CA ASP A 9 -12.27 11.94 28.47
C ASP A 9 -12.14 10.41 28.60
N PRO A 10 -13.19 9.68 29.05
CA PRO A 10 -13.10 8.24 29.28
C PRO A 10 -13.06 7.44 27.97
N VAL A 11 -13.44 8.05 26.83
CA VAL A 11 -13.53 7.38 25.53
C VAL A 11 -12.21 7.45 24.79
N GLY A 12 -11.50 8.57 24.88
CA GLY A 12 -10.25 8.81 24.17
C GLY A 12 -9.22 7.68 24.32
N PRO A 13 -8.83 7.29 25.55
CA PRO A 13 -7.85 6.22 25.78
C PRO A 13 -8.31 4.85 25.27
N ARG A 14 -9.62 4.55 25.36
CA ARG A 14 -10.19 3.28 24.87
C ARG A 14 -10.18 3.23 23.34
N ALA A 15 -10.56 4.32 22.69
CA ALA A 15 -10.52 4.45 21.23
C ALA A 15 -9.08 4.33 20.70
N LEU A 16 -8.11 4.98 21.36
CA LEU A 16 -6.70 4.86 21.00
C LEU A 16 -6.19 3.42 21.17
N ARG A 17 -6.53 2.75 22.27
CA ARG A 17 -6.13 1.35 22.48
C ARG A 17 -6.75 0.42 21.44
N ALA A 18 -8.05 0.55 21.17
CA ALA A 18 -8.73 -0.24 20.15
C ALA A 18 -8.14 0.00 18.76
N THR A 19 -7.82 1.25 18.44
CA THR A 19 -7.17 1.64 17.18
C THR A 19 -5.75 1.11 17.07
N ALA A 20 -4.96 1.19 18.13
CA ALA A 20 -3.61 0.63 18.16
C ALA A 20 -3.64 -0.90 17.96
N VAL A 21 -4.56 -1.60 18.62
CA VAL A 21 -4.74 -3.05 18.45
C VAL A 21 -5.20 -3.39 17.02
N ALA A 22 -6.22 -2.70 16.50
CA ALA A 22 -6.72 -2.93 15.14
C ALA A 22 -5.66 -2.65 14.07
N THR A 23 -4.90 -1.56 14.23
CA THR A 23 -3.76 -1.21 13.37
C THR A 23 -2.66 -2.26 13.47
N GLY A 24 -2.30 -2.70 14.67
CA GLY A 24 -1.29 -3.74 14.89
C GLY A 24 -1.68 -5.09 14.27
N LEU A 25 -2.95 -5.50 14.41
CA LEU A 25 -3.47 -6.72 13.76
C LEU A 25 -3.46 -6.59 12.24
N THR A 26 -3.91 -5.45 11.71
CA THR A 26 -3.90 -5.25 10.25
C THR A 26 -2.47 -5.18 9.71
N LEU A 27 -1.54 -4.57 10.45
CA LEU A 27 -0.13 -4.56 10.14
C LEU A 27 0.45 -5.98 10.14
N GLY A 28 0.10 -6.83 11.10
CA GLY A 28 0.53 -8.23 11.15
C GLY A 28 0.05 -9.04 9.93
N VAL A 29 -1.21 -8.86 9.52
CA VAL A 29 -1.75 -9.48 8.30
C VAL A 29 -1.03 -8.96 7.06
N ALA A 30 -0.87 -7.64 6.93
CA ALA A 30 -0.19 -7.03 5.80
C ALA A 30 1.30 -7.40 5.72
N ALA A 31 1.99 -7.46 6.86
CA ALA A 31 3.38 -7.88 6.97
C ALA A 31 3.55 -9.35 6.60
N THR A 32 2.63 -10.24 7.01
CA THR A 32 2.62 -11.65 6.57
C THR A 32 2.48 -11.74 5.05
N ALA A 33 1.55 -10.98 4.45
CA ALA A 33 1.38 -10.95 3.00
C ALA A 33 2.62 -10.42 2.27
N ALA A 34 3.31 -9.43 2.83
CA ALA A 34 4.58 -8.93 2.31
C ALA A 34 5.71 -9.97 2.46
N ALA A 35 5.79 -10.64 3.61
CA ALA A 35 6.79 -11.66 3.88
C ALA A 35 6.69 -12.83 2.91
N VAL A 36 5.48 -13.29 2.55
CA VAL A 36 5.28 -14.33 1.53
C VAL A 36 5.97 -13.99 0.20
N ARG A 37 6.14 -12.70 -0.13
CA ARG A 37 6.83 -12.25 -1.35
C ARG A 37 8.34 -12.10 -1.17
N VAL A 38 8.80 -11.72 0.03
CA VAL A 38 10.21 -11.38 0.31
C VAL A 38 11.01 -12.60 0.77
N VAL A 39 10.40 -13.47 1.57
CA VAL A 39 11.05 -14.64 2.17
C VAL A 39 11.72 -15.55 1.13
N PRO A 40 11.11 -15.86 -0.03
CA PRO A 40 11.78 -16.67 -1.05
C PRO A 40 13.12 -16.09 -1.50
N TRP A 41 13.27 -14.76 -1.53
CA TRP A 41 14.51 -14.11 -1.90
C TRP A 41 15.49 -13.99 -0.74
N MET A 42 15.00 -13.86 0.49
CA MET A 42 15.85 -13.90 1.68
C MET A 42 16.51 -15.27 1.89
N LEU A 43 15.83 -16.32 1.44
CA LEU A 43 16.33 -17.70 1.52
C LEU A 43 17.27 -18.06 0.36
N ASP A 44 17.41 -17.19 -0.65
CA ASP A 44 18.33 -17.41 -1.76
C ASP A 44 19.75 -16.98 -1.35
N PRO A 45 20.71 -17.91 -1.21
CA PRO A 45 22.07 -17.58 -0.81
C PRO A 45 22.81 -16.73 -1.87
N ALA A 46 22.31 -16.68 -3.10
CA ALA A 46 22.85 -15.82 -4.14
C ALA A 46 22.47 -14.34 -3.96
N LEU A 47 21.53 -13.99 -3.07
CA LEU A 47 21.07 -12.61 -2.88
C LEU A 47 21.60 -12.01 -1.58
N SER A 48 22.37 -10.93 -1.70
CA SER A 48 22.82 -10.17 -0.52
C SER A 48 21.69 -9.34 0.08
N TRP A 49 21.69 -9.16 1.40
CA TRP A 49 20.70 -8.32 2.09
C TRP A 49 20.72 -6.86 1.58
N ALA A 50 21.90 -6.37 1.17
CA ALA A 50 22.05 -5.04 0.57
C ALA A 50 21.27 -4.88 -0.75
N VAL A 51 21.12 -5.95 -1.53
CA VAL A 51 20.26 -5.97 -2.71
C VAL A 51 18.79 -5.97 -2.29
N LEU A 52 18.38 -6.73 -1.29
CA LEU A 52 16.95 -6.83 -0.92
C LEU A 52 16.39 -5.64 -0.15
N MET A 53 17.24 -4.91 0.59
CA MET A 53 16.84 -3.87 1.53
C MET A 53 15.94 -2.77 0.94
N PRO A 54 16.22 -2.19 -0.24
CA PRO A 54 15.36 -1.16 -0.84
C PRO A 54 13.93 -1.67 -1.07
N PHE A 55 13.80 -2.90 -1.55
CA PHE A 55 12.49 -3.51 -1.76
C PHE A 55 11.77 -3.81 -0.44
N ALA A 56 12.45 -4.39 0.54
CA ALA A 56 11.88 -4.67 1.85
C ALA A 56 11.37 -3.38 2.53
N ARG A 57 12.13 -2.28 2.41
CA ARG A 57 11.72 -0.95 2.89
C ARG A 57 10.43 -0.49 2.21
N SER A 58 10.36 -0.56 0.89
CA SER A 58 9.18 -0.18 0.09
C SER A 58 7.93 -1.03 0.38
N LEU A 59 8.10 -2.28 0.83
CA LEU A 59 6.98 -3.12 1.26
C LEU A 59 6.52 -2.80 2.67
N ALA A 60 7.43 -2.71 3.64
CA ALA A 60 7.12 -2.34 5.02
C ALA A 60 6.38 -1.00 5.10
N ALA A 61 6.74 -0.13 4.18
CA ALA A 61 6.12 1.12 3.89
C ALA A 61 4.63 1.05 3.52
N VAL A 62 4.33 0.28 2.48
CA VAL A 62 2.97 0.08 1.97
C VAL A 62 2.12 -0.66 3.01
N THR A 63 2.69 -1.62 3.74
CA THR A 63 1.98 -2.33 4.80
C THR A 63 1.61 -1.40 5.96
N ALA A 64 2.49 -0.46 6.33
CA ALA A 64 2.18 0.55 7.34
C ALA A 64 1.09 1.53 6.91
N GLU A 65 1.13 2.04 5.66
CA GLU A 65 0.09 2.91 5.12
C GLU A 65 -1.28 2.21 5.11
N ALA A 66 -1.33 0.97 4.60
CA ALA A 66 -2.53 0.16 4.56
C ALA A 66 -3.08 -0.09 5.97
N ALA A 67 -2.20 -0.48 6.92
CA ALA A 67 -2.59 -0.76 8.29
C ALA A 67 -3.16 0.46 9.02
N LEU A 68 -2.59 1.65 8.81
CA LEU A 68 -3.11 2.89 9.39
C LEU A 68 -4.46 3.27 8.77
N LEU A 69 -4.57 3.17 7.45
CA LEU A 69 -5.79 3.49 6.70
C LEU A 69 -6.98 2.59 7.10
N THR A 70 -6.75 1.30 7.34
CA THR A 70 -7.79 0.33 7.71
C THR A 70 -8.00 0.22 9.21
N GLY A 71 -6.91 0.17 9.98
CA GLY A 71 -6.93 -0.07 11.43
C GLY A 71 -7.60 1.07 12.19
N TRP A 72 -7.46 2.31 11.72
CA TRP A 72 -8.05 3.46 12.37
C TRP A 72 -9.60 3.47 12.34
N PRO A 73 -10.27 3.39 11.18
CA PRO A 73 -11.72 3.26 11.15
C PRO A 73 -12.26 2.04 11.88
N VAL A 74 -11.58 0.89 11.79
CA VAL A 74 -11.98 -0.33 12.50
C VAL A 74 -11.88 -0.16 14.01
N GLY A 75 -10.81 0.43 14.52
CA GLY A 75 -10.63 0.71 15.94
C GLY A 75 -11.70 1.63 16.51
N TRP A 76 -12.05 2.69 15.77
CA TRP A 76 -13.13 3.62 16.16
C TRP A 76 -14.51 2.97 16.14
N ALA A 77 -14.79 2.14 15.12
CA ALA A 77 -16.03 1.38 15.06
C ALA A 77 -16.15 0.41 16.26
N LEU A 78 -15.08 -0.31 16.60
CA LEU A 78 -15.06 -1.21 17.76
C LEU A 78 -15.17 -0.47 19.09
N ALA A 79 -14.49 0.67 19.23
CA ALA A 79 -14.55 1.47 20.44
C ALA A 79 -15.96 2.01 20.68
N THR A 80 -16.59 2.57 19.64
CA THR A 80 -17.98 3.06 19.73
C THR A 80 -18.96 1.93 19.99
N GLN A 81 -18.81 0.78 19.35
CA GLN A 81 -19.59 -0.42 19.62
C GLN A 81 -19.48 -0.85 21.09
N SER A 82 -18.29 -0.83 21.68
CA SER A 82 -18.10 -1.15 23.10
C SER A 82 -18.83 -0.18 24.05
N LEU A 83 -19.02 1.09 23.64
CA LEU A 83 -19.82 2.07 24.40
C LEU A 83 -21.32 1.77 24.30
N VAL A 84 -21.78 1.25 23.16
CA VAL A 84 -23.16 0.81 22.95
C VAL A 84 -23.46 -0.42 23.80
N GLU A 85 -22.59 -1.43 23.77
CA GLU A 85 -22.75 -2.68 24.53
C GLU A 85 -22.78 -2.44 26.05
N ARG A 86 -22.01 -1.49 26.55
CA ARG A 86 -22.00 -1.11 27.97
C ARG A 86 -23.17 -0.19 28.38
N GLY A 87 -23.97 0.27 27.42
CA GLY A 87 -25.02 1.25 27.66
C GLY A 87 -24.52 2.68 27.94
N GLU A 88 -23.21 2.92 27.94
CA GLU A 88 -22.60 4.26 28.13
C GLU A 88 -23.11 5.24 27.06
N ALA A 89 -23.27 4.78 25.81
CA ALA A 89 -23.81 5.60 24.73
C ALA A 89 -25.26 6.06 24.99
N ARG A 90 -26.06 5.27 25.73
CA ARG A 90 -27.43 5.64 26.11
C ARG A 90 -27.42 6.73 27.17
N VAL A 91 -26.51 6.63 28.15
CA VAL A 91 -26.31 7.66 29.18
C VAL A 91 -25.93 8.99 28.54
N LEU A 92 -24.97 9.00 27.60
CA LEU A 92 -24.60 10.21 26.87
C LEU A 92 -25.78 10.83 26.11
N GLY A 93 -26.64 9.99 25.51
CA GLY A 93 -27.87 10.44 24.86
C GLY A 93 -28.88 11.05 25.83
N LEU A 94 -29.05 10.47 27.02
CA LEU A 94 -29.92 11.02 28.08
C LEU A 94 -29.42 12.35 28.62
N LEU A 95 -28.10 12.57 28.61
CA LEU A 95 -27.47 13.86 28.95
C LEU A 95 -27.56 14.89 27.80
N GLY A 96 -28.23 14.57 26.68
CA GLY A 96 -28.40 15.47 25.55
C GLY A 96 -27.18 15.57 24.62
N GLU A 97 -26.20 14.67 24.73
CA GLU A 97 -25.04 14.66 23.84
C GLU A 97 -25.41 14.02 22.48
N ASP A 98 -25.46 14.86 21.44
CA ASP A 98 -25.66 14.41 20.05
C ASP A 98 -24.48 13.51 19.60
N PRO A 99 -24.74 12.31 19.04
CA PRO A 99 -23.72 11.45 18.44
C PRO A 99 -22.71 12.19 17.54
N ARG A 100 -23.17 13.19 16.77
CA ARG A 100 -22.30 13.99 15.89
C ARG A 100 -21.26 14.79 16.68
N ARG A 101 -21.69 15.40 17.79
CA ARG A 101 -20.79 16.17 18.67
C ARG A 101 -19.82 15.26 19.39
N THR A 102 -20.26 14.09 19.84
CA THR A 102 -19.39 13.08 20.47
C THR A 102 -18.28 12.65 19.53
N VAL A 103 -18.61 12.29 18.27
CA VAL A 103 -17.62 11.87 17.28
C VAL A 103 -16.68 13.02 16.96
N LEU A 104 -17.19 14.19 16.54
CA LEU A 104 -16.34 15.31 16.09
C LEU A 104 -15.42 15.81 17.21
N ARG A 105 -15.95 16.03 18.42
CA ARG A 105 -15.16 16.61 19.53
C ARG A 105 -14.08 15.66 20.02
N ARG A 106 -14.37 14.35 20.10
CA ARG A 106 -13.43 13.35 20.62
C ARG A 106 -12.45 12.85 19.56
N MET A 107 -12.86 12.86 18.30
CA MET A 107 -12.03 12.42 17.18
C MET A 107 -11.08 13.50 16.68
N ALA A 108 -11.42 14.79 16.78
CA ALA A 108 -10.57 15.90 16.30
C ALA A 108 -9.09 15.84 16.76
N PRO A 109 -8.77 15.70 18.07
CA PRO A 109 -7.36 15.65 18.49
C PRO A 109 -6.65 14.39 17.97
N GLN A 110 -7.38 13.27 17.89
CA GLN A 110 -6.86 11.99 17.41
C GLN A 110 -6.66 11.99 15.89
N ALA A 111 -7.53 12.69 15.16
CA ALA A 111 -7.45 12.90 13.72
C ALA A 111 -6.15 13.61 13.32
N GLY A 112 -5.71 14.60 14.11
CA GLY A 112 -4.42 15.26 13.91
C GLY A 112 -3.24 14.29 14.01
N VAL A 113 -3.26 13.40 15.01
CA VAL A 113 -2.23 12.35 15.18
C VAL A 113 -2.23 11.38 14.01
N LEU A 114 -3.41 10.91 13.57
CA LEU A 114 -3.53 10.05 12.40
C LEU A 114 -3.02 10.73 11.14
N ALA A 115 -3.45 11.98 10.87
CA ALA A 115 -3.05 12.74 9.70
C ALA A 115 -1.54 12.94 9.68
N LEU A 116 -0.93 13.25 10.83
CA LEU A 116 0.52 13.34 10.96
C LEU A 116 1.21 11.99 10.71
N ALA A 117 0.71 10.89 11.29
CA ALA A 117 1.26 9.56 11.06
C ALA A 117 1.18 9.15 9.58
N LEU A 118 0.03 9.36 8.93
CA LEU A 118 -0.16 9.11 7.51
C LEU A 118 0.69 10.03 6.64
N ALA A 119 0.87 11.30 7.02
CA ALA A 119 1.75 12.22 6.32
C ALA A 119 3.21 11.78 6.43
N LEU A 120 3.68 11.38 7.61
CA LEU A 120 5.04 10.88 7.83
C LEU A 120 5.28 9.61 7.02
N VAL A 121 4.38 8.62 7.11
CA VAL A 121 4.46 7.40 6.29
C VAL A 121 4.46 7.78 4.82
N SER A 122 3.49 8.57 4.36
CA SER A 122 3.38 8.99 2.96
C SER A 122 4.62 9.74 2.47
N VAL A 123 5.24 10.62 3.26
CA VAL A 123 6.45 11.36 2.87
C VAL A 123 7.66 10.44 2.78
N LEU A 124 7.81 9.52 3.74
CA LEU A 124 8.85 8.50 3.71
C LEU A 124 8.70 7.59 2.47
N MET A 125 7.45 7.30 2.07
CA MET A 125 7.15 6.34 0.97
C MET A 125 7.05 7.00 -0.38
N ALA A 126 6.68 8.26 -0.42
CA ALA A 126 6.40 9.05 -1.59
C ALA A 126 7.52 9.05 -2.61
N ARG A 127 8.77 9.11 -2.13
CA ARG A 127 9.94 9.07 -3.00
C ARG A 127 10.03 7.76 -3.78
N GLU A 128 9.63 6.65 -3.17
CA GLU A 128 9.66 5.33 -3.80
C GLU A 128 8.37 5.06 -4.61
N ALA A 129 7.22 5.51 -4.12
CA ALA A 129 5.93 5.31 -4.76
C ALA A 129 5.77 6.13 -6.06
N THR A 130 6.36 7.32 -6.16
CA THR A 130 6.29 8.16 -7.37
C THR A 130 7.19 7.67 -8.50
N ALA A 131 8.23 6.89 -8.18
CA ALA A 131 9.21 6.43 -9.13
C ALA A 131 9.71 5.02 -8.77
N PRO A 132 8.86 3.98 -8.90
CA PRO A 132 9.24 2.61 -8.59
C PRO A 132 10.45 2.11 -9.41
N GLY A 133 10.72 2.71 -10.57
CA GLY A 133 11.95 2.48 -11.34
C GLY A 133 13.23 2.75 -10.55
N ARG A 134 13.22 3.72 -9.64
CA ARG A 134 14.40 4.02 -8.80
C ARG A 134 14.76 2.88 -7.88
N VAL A 135 13.75 2.18 -7.32
CA VAL A 135 13.99 1.00 -6.50
C VAL A 135 14.68 -0.07 -7.34
N VAL A 136 14.23 -0.33 -8.57
CA VAL A 136 14.89 -1.29 -9.47
C VAL A 136 16.30 -0.84 -9.86
N ASN A 137 16.51 0.44 -10.10
CA ASN A 137 17.85 0.98 -10.38
C ASN A 137 18.78 0.83 -9.19
N ASP A 138 18.29 0.97 -7.95
CA ASP A 138 19.04 0.67 -6.74
C ASP A 138 19.36 -0.84 -6.64
N LEU A 139 18.42 -1.73 -6.97
CA LEU A 139 18.68 -3.18 -7.06
C LEU A 139 19.77 -3.50 -8.10
N LEU A 140 19.70 -2.89 -9.27
CA LEU A 140 20.68 -3.08 -10.35
C LEU A 140 22.06 -2.58 -9.93
N ARG A 141 22.14 -1.38 -9.34
CA ARG A 141 23.39 -0.80 -8.84
C ARG A 141 24.00 -1.62 -7.69
N ASN A 142 23.19 -2.00 -6.70
CA ASN A 142 23.66 -2.81 -5.57
C ASN A 142 24.05 -4.23 -6.01
N GLY A 143 23.34 -4.81 -6.99
CA GLY A 143 23.66 -6.09 -7.59
C GLY A 143 24.99 -6.05 -8.34
N ARG A 144 25.21 -5.00 -9.15
CA ARG A 144 26.49 -4.76 -9.84
C ARG A 144 27.63 -4.59 -8.83
N ALA A 145 27.44 -3.77 -7.79
CA ALA A 145 28.44 -3.55 -6.75
C ALA A 145 28.78 -4.85 -6.00
N SER A 146 27.78 -5.67 -5.67
CA SER A 146 27.99 -6.99 -5.06
C SER A 146 28.77 -7.93 -5.99
N CYS A 147 28.50 -7.86 -7.29
CA CYS A 147 29.18 -8.64 -8.32
C CYS A 147 30.65 -8.22 -8.51
N VAL A 148 30.95 -6.91 -8.43
CA VAL A 148 32.34 -6.39 -8.41
C VAL A 148 33.10 -6.85 -7.16
N ALA A 149 32.42 -6.93 -6.02
CA ALA A 149 33.02 -7.35 -4.76
C ALA A 149 33.20 -8.88 -4.62
N ALA A 150 32.61 -9.67 -5.52
CA ALA A 150 32.68 -11.13 -5.46
C ALA A 150 34.06 -11.67 -5.86
N ALA A 151 34.67 -12.49 -5.00
CA ALA A 151 36.01 -13.05 -5.23
C ALA A 151 36.05 -14.19 -6.27
N SER A 152 34.92 -14.84 -6.51
CA SER A 152 34.77 -15.96 -7.44
C SER A 152 33.83 -15.62 -8.58
N PRO A 153 34.08 -16.14 -9.81
CA PRO A 153 33.12 -16.05 -10.89
C PRO A 153 31.76 -16.61 -10.47
N GLY A 154 30.67 -15.96 -10.89
CA GLY A 154 29.34 -16.34 -10.45
C GLY A 154 28.26 -15.52 -11.13
N THR A 155 27.03 -15.71 -10.67
CA THR A 155 25.87 -14.95 -11.15
C THR A 155 25.13 -14.34 -9.97
N GLN A 156 24.83 -13.04 -10.06
CA GLN A 156 24.03 -12.32 -9.07
C GLN A 156 22.65 -12.03 -9.67
N PRO A 157 21.58 -12.75 -9.28
CA PRO A 157 20.25 -12.49 -9.81
C PRO A 157 19.75 -11.11 -9.38
N VAL A 158 18.99 -10.44 -10.25
CA VAL A 158 18.32 -9.16 -9.96
C VAL A 158 16.81 -9.41 -9.91
N PRO A 159 16.16 -9.22 -8.74
CA PRO A 159 14.71 -9.37 -8.62
C PRO A 159 13.95 -8.49 -9.62
N PHE A 160 12.77 -8.94 -10.07
CA PHE A 160 11.84 -8.26 -11.00
C PHE A 160 12.27 -8.10 -12.46
N VAL A 161 13.57 -8.10 -12.77
CA VAL A 161 14.05 -7.82 -14.14
C VAL A 161 14.32 -9.11 -14.94
N SER A 162 14.12 -10.29 -14.34
CA SER A 162 14.45 -11.60 -14.93
C SER A 162 15.84 -11.60 -15.59
N ALA A 163 16.79 -10.92 -14.93
CA ALA A 163 18.14 -10.69 -15.38
C ALA A 163 19.11 -10.94 -14.22
N SER A 164 20.35 -11.28 -14.55
CA SER A 164 21.39 -11.59 -13.60
C SER A 164 22.69 -10.92 -14.02
N TRP A 165 23.41 -10.33 -13.08
CA TRP A 165 24.77 -9.88 -13.33
C TRP A 165 25.69 -11.10 -13.43
N LEU A 166 26.47 -11.17 -14.51
CA LEU A 166 27.53 -12.13 -14.71
C LEU A 166 28.81 -11.56 -14.08
N CYS A 167 29.30 -12.23 -13.03
CA CYS A 167 30.50 -11.86 -12.29
C CYS A 167 31.67 -12.64 -12.87
N GLY A 168 32.57 -11.95 -13.56
CA GLY A 168 33.80 -12.52 -14.11
C GLY A 168 35.02 -12.16 -13.26
N ARG A 169 36.08 -12.97 -13.34
CA ARG A 169 37.39 -12.63 -12.77
C ARG A 169 38.11 -11.56 -13.59
N GLU A 170 37.94 -11.60 -14.90
CA GLU A 170 38.57 -10.71 -15.85
C GLU A 170 37.47 -10.06 -16.69
N GLY A 171 37.09 -8.84 -16.33
CA GLY A 171 36.10 -8.05 -17.06
C GLY A 171 35.10 -7.32 -16.16
N ALA A 172 34.51 -6.26 -16.70
CA ALA A 172 33.42 -5.57 -16.02
C ALA A 172 32.18 -6.49 -15.94
N PRO A 173 31.44 -6.50 -14.82
CA PRO A 173 30.19 -7.23 -14.71
C PRO A 173 29.23 -6.87 -15.84
N ARG A 174 28.53 -7.87 -16.38
CA ARG A 174 27.55 -7.66 -17.45
C ARG A 174 26.19 -8.21 -17.04
N LEU A 175 25.14 -7.44 -17.28
CA LEU A 175 23.78 -7.86 -17.01
C LEU A 175 23.29 -8.75 -18.14
N ALA A 176 23.03 -10.02 -17.87
CA ALA A 176 22.46 -10.95 -18.83
C ALA A 176 20.98 -11.22 -18.51
N GLY A 177 20.14 -11.28 -19.54
CA GLY A 177 18.71 -11.55 -19.38
C GLY A 177 18.09 -12.11 -20.66
N ARG A 178 16.82 -12.50 -20.55
CA ARG A 178 16.01 -12.92 -21.71
C ARG A 178 14.90 -11.91 -21.92
N ALA A 179 14.71 -11.48 -23.16
CA ALA A 179 13.58 -10.62 -23.46
C ALA A 179 12.26 -11.40 -23.36
N PRO A 180 11.20 -10.79 -22.82
CA PRO A 180 9.90 -11.44 -22.66
C PRO A 180 9.24 -11.77 -24.01
N VAL A 181 9.62 -11.07 -25.08
CA VAL A 181 9.10 -11.26 -26.44
C VAL A 181 10.25 -11.59 -27.37
N GLY A 182 10.08 -12.58 -28.24
CA GLY A 182 11.05 -12.92 -29.30
C GLY A 182 12.21 -13.81 -28.87
N GLY A 183 12.27 -14.26 -27.61
CA GLY A 183 13.18 -15.32 -27.16
C GLY A 183 14.68 -15.02 -27.28
N PHE A 184 15.06 -13.76 -27.52
CA PHE A 184 16.47 -13.37 -27.61
C PHE A 184 17.08 -13.21 -26.23
N VAL A 185 18.36 -13.57 -26.13
CA VAL A 185 19.19 -13.35 -24.94
C VAL A 185 19.94 -12.05 -25.16
N PHE A 186 19.96 -11.20 -24.14
CA PHE A 186 20.74 -9.97 -24.14
C PHE A 186 21.81 -10.01 -23.05
N SER A 187 22.90 -9.29 -23.28
CA SER A 187 23.92 -8.97 -22.29
C SER A 187 24.27 -7.49 -22.41
N ALA A 188 24.33 -6.74 -21.31
CA ALA A 188 24.59 -5.30 -21.31
C ALA A 188 25.65 -4.92 -20.26
N SER A 189 26.41 -3.85 -20.48
CA SER A 189 27.35 -3.34 -19.47
C SER A 189 26.63 -2.59 -18.35
N GLU A 190 25.52 -1.93 -18.69
CA GLU A 190 24.70 -1.14 -17.79
C GLU A 190 23.23 -1.24 -18.15
N ALA A 191 22.37 -1.05 -17.15
CA ALA A 191 20.93 -1.06 -17.31
C ALA A 191 20.30 0.02 -16.44
N GLU A 192 19.37 0.76 -17.02
CA GLU A 192 18.57 1.78 -16.37
C GLU A 192 17.10 1.55 -16.69
N VAL A 193 16.29 1.39 -15.65
CA VAL A 193 14.84 1.24 -15.76
C VAL A 193 14.19 2.61 -15.56
N SER A 194 13.24 2.95 -16.41
CA SER A 194 12.48 4.19 -16.30
C SER A 194 11.69 4.26 -14.99
N ASP A 195 11.46 5.47 -14.47
CA ASP A 195 10.73 5.70 -13.22
C ASP A 195 9.35 5.01 -13.18
N ASP A 196 8.69 4.83 -14.34
CA ASP A 196 7.38 4.18 -14.51
C ASP A 196 7.43 2.66 -14.78
N LEU A 197 8.62 2.05 -14.78
CA LEU A 197 8.89 0.63 -15.09
C LEU A 197 8.48 0.17 -16.50
N ARG A 198 8.22 1.08 -17.45
CA ARG A 198 7.77 0.71 -18.80
C ARG A 198 8.89 0.56 -19.81
N ARG A 199 10.07 1.08 -19.50
CA ARG A 199 11.25 1.10 -20.37
C ARG A 199 12.47 0.64 -19.60
N ILE A 200 13.30 -0.17 -20.23
CA ILE A 200 14.65 -0.45 -19.77
C ILE A 200 15.61 -0.05 -20.87
N ARG A 201 16.54 0.83 -20.52
CA ARG A 201 17.66 1.22 -21.34
C ARG A 201 18.83 0.31 -20.96
N LEU A 202 19.44 -0.31 -21.96
CA LEU A 202 20.60 -1.17 -21.83
C LEU A 202 21.71 -0.51 -22.64
N ASP A 203 22.85 -0.25 -22.01
CA ASP A 203 24.02 0.32 -22.69
C ASP A 203 25.05 -0.79 -22.98
N ASP A 204 25.73 -0.66 -24.12
CA ASP A 204 26.60 -1.66 -24.75
C ASP A 204 25.97 -3.06 -24.77
N ALA A 205 24.77 -3.16 -25.34
CA ALA A 205 24.01 -4.39 -25.38
C ALA A 205 24.48 -5.30 -26.53
N HIS A 206 24.68 -6.57 -26.21
CA HIS A 206 24.82 -7.66 -27.17
C HIS A 206 23.56 -8.49 -27.17
N LEU A 207 23.03 -8.72 -28.36
CA LEU A 207 21.85 -9.53 -28.60
C LEU A 207 22.29 -10.80 -29.32
N SER A 208 21.86 -11.96 -28.83
CA SER A 208 21.94 -13.21 -29.57
C SER A 208 20.54 -13.66 -29.93
N VAL A 209 20.24 -13.67 -31.22
CA VAL A 209 18.97 -14.17 -31.76
C VAL A 209 19.17 -15.61 -32.23
N ARG A 210 18.38 -16.53 -31.68
CA ARG A 210 18.38 -17.93 -32.12
C ARG A 210 17.42 -18.04 -33.32
N GLY A 211 17.94 -18.35 -34.50
CA GLY A 211 17.12 -18.53 -35.69
C GLY A 211 16.38 -19.87 -35.68
N GLY A 212 15.05 -19.85 -35.76
CA GLY A 212 14.16 -20.90 -36.31
C GLY A 212 14.08 -22.29 -35.63
N PRO A 213 12.92 -22.99 -35.66
CA PRO A 213 12.74 -24.29 -34.99
C PRO A 213 13.27 -25.52 -35.76
N THR A 214 13.84 -25.37 -36.96
CA THR A 214 14.16 -26.52 -37.81
C THR A 214 15.49 -26.32 -38.54
N GLY A 215 16.53 -27.06 -38.10
CA GLY A 215 17.81 -27.19 -38.82
C GLY A 215 18.68 -25.92 -38.87
N SER A 216 19.26 -25.54 -37.72
CA SER A 216 20.32 -24.54 -37.51
C SER A 216 20.62 -23.50 -38.61
N PRO A 217 20.15 -22.25 -38.44
CA PRO A 217 20.77 -21.04 -38.99
C PRO A 217 21.60 -20.29 -37.92
N PRO A 218 22.53 -19.42 -38.34
CA PRO A 218 23.54 -18.80 -37.46
C PRO A 218 22.92 -18.00 -36.31
N THR A 219 23.46 -18.15 -35.10
CA THR A 219 23.24 -17.20 -34.01
C THR A 219 23.72 -15.84 -34.49
N THR A 220 22.78 -14.98 -34.82
CA THR A 220 23.11 -13.61 -35.23
C THR A 220 23.44 -12.85 -33.95
N HIS A 221 24.70 -12.44 -33.84
CA HIS A 221 25.19 -11.61 -32.76
C HIS A 221 25.13 -10.15 -33.22
N VAL A 222 24.27 -9.36 -32.57
CA VAL A 222 24.15 -7.93 -32.84
C VAL A 222 24.68 -7.17 -31.64
N THR A 223 25.64 -6.28 -31.87
CA THR A 223 26.15 -5.38 -30.84
C THR A 223 25.60 -3.98 -31.09
N VAL A 224 24.97 -3.39 -30.08
CA VAL A 224 24.40 -2.04 -30.14
C VAL A 224 24.86 -1.24 -28.94
N ARG A 225 25.21 0.03 -29.18
CA ARG A 225 25.66 0.93 -28.11
C ARG A 225 24.58 1.23 -27.09
N SER A 226 23.33 1.36 -27.52
CA SER A 226 22.19 1.58 -26.63
C SER A 226 20.96 0.89 -27.19
N LEU A 227 20.31 0.12 -26.34
CA LEU A 227 19.11 -0.64 -26.63
C LEU A 227 18.02 -0.21 -25.65
N VAL A 228 16.91 0.31 -26.15
CA VAL A 228 15.76 0.67 -25.31
C VAL A 228 14.65 -0.33 -25.55
N LEU A 229 14.41 -1.21 -24.57
CA LEU A 229 13.26 -2.10 -24.57
C LEU A 229 12.08 -1.35 -23.97
N ARG A 230 10.95 -1.33 -24.69
CA ARG A 230 9.69 -0.70 -24.27
C ARG A 230 8.61 -1.76 -24.11
N GLY A 231 7.55 -1.43 -23.36
CA GLY A 231 6.39 -2.30 -23.21
C GLY A 231 6.58 -3.41 -22.17
N MET A 232 7.51 -3.21 -21.23
CA MET A 232 7.60 -4.09 -20.06
C MET A 232 6.30 -4.00 -19.27
N ALA A 233 5.79 -5.16 -18.81
CA ALA A 233 4.64 -5.19 -17.93
C ALA A 233 5.04 -4.57 -16.58
N PRO A 234 4.47 -3.41 -16.18
CA PRO A 234 4.85 -2.78 -14.93
C PRO A 234 4.35 -3.63 -13.76
N TRP A 235 5.27 -4.16 -12.96
CA TRP A 235 4.93 -4.93 -11.76
C TRP A 235 4.49 -4.01 -10.60
N ALA A 236 4.91 -2.75 -10.63
CA ALA A 236 4.39 -1.66 -9.80
C ALA A 236 4.00 -0.47 -10.70
N ARG A 237 3.07 0.37 -10.25
CA ARG A 237 2.77 1.63 -10.94
C ARG A 237 3.27 2.79 -10.10
N ALA A 238 3.90 3.76 -10.77
CA ALA A 238 4.15 5.06 -10.19
C ALA A 238 2.82 5.67 -9.75
N SER A 239 2.74 6.14 -8.51
CA SER A 239 1.59 6.92 -8.09
C SER A 239 1.60 8.22 -8.90
N ALA A 240 0.49 8.48 -9.60
CA ALA A 240 0.34 9.72 -10.36
C ALA A 240 0.28 10.93 -9.40
N LEU A 241 -0.20 10.72 -8.18
CA LEU A 241 -0.36 11.78 -7.20
C LEU A 241 0.98 12.21 -6.58
N PRO A 242 1.22 13.53 -6.48
CA PRO A 242 2.25 14.06 -5.62
C PRO A 242 2.12 13.55 -4.18
N PRO A 243 3.26 13.35 -3.48
CA PRO A 243 3.33 12.86 -2.10
C PRO A 243 2.34 13.46 -1.10
N LEU A 244 2.28 14.80 -1.08
CA LEU A 244 1.45 15.56 -0.17
C LEU A 244 -0.04 15.43 -0.51
N LEU A 245 -0.38 15.38 -1.80
CA LEU A 245 -1.77 15.20 -2.21
C LEU A 245 -2.25 13.79 -1.89
N ARG A 246 -1.40 12.77 -2.10
CA ARG A 246 -1.71 11.40 -1.70
C ARG A 246 -1.97 11.31 -0.20
N SER A 247 -1.11 11.89 0.64
CA SER A 247 -1.27 11.84 2.09
C SER A 247 -2.57 12.50 2.55
N VAL A 248 -2.92 13.65 1.97
CA VAL A 248 -4.19 14.34 2.23
C VAL A 248 -5.38 13.50 1.80
N VAL A 249 -5.36 12.92 0.59
CA VAL A 249 -6.45 12.08 0.08
C VAL A 249 -6.66 10.84 0.95
N VAL A 250 -5.58 10.15 1.32
CA VAL A 250 -5.62 8.94 2.17
C VAL A 250 -6.07 9.29 3.60
N ALA A 251 -5.56 10.39 4.17
CA ALA A 251 -5.99 10.86 5.49
C ALA A 251 -7.47 11.27 5.51
N LEU A 252 -7.94 12.02 4.51
CA LEU A 252 -9.35 12.37 4.39
C LEU A 252 -10.24 11.14 4.24
N ALA A 253 -9.83 10.14 3.44
CA ALA A 253 -10.57 8.89 3.30
C ALA A 253 -10.65 8.11 4.63
N ALA A 254 -9.54 8.00 5.36
CA ALA A 254 -9.49 7.37 6.67
C ALA A 254 -10.39 8.09 7.68
N LEU A 255 -10.32 9.43 7.73
CA LEU A 255 -11.09 10.26 8.65
C LEU A 255 -12.60 10.17 8.35
N LEU A 256 -13.01 10.38 7.11
CA LEU A 256 -14.42 10.31 6.74
C LEU A 256 -15.00 8.91 7.00
N SER A 257 -14.24 7.85 6.69
CA SER A 257 -14.67 6.49 6.98
C SER A 257 -14.80 6.24 8.48
N ALA A 258 -13.83 6.66 9.28
CA ALA A 258 -13.89 6.51 10.74
C ALA A 258 -15.05 7.31 11.34
N CYS A 259 -15.28 8.55 10.90
CA CYS A 259 -16.43 9.35 11.31
C CYS A 259 -17.75 8.67 10.94
N ALA A 260 -17.88 8.18 9.71
CA ALA A 260 -19.10 7.52 9.24
C ALA A 260 -19.37 6.22 9.99
N ALA A 261 -18.33 5.39 10.19
CA ALA A 261 -18.44 4.15 10.95
C ALA A 261 -18.82 4.41 12.41
N ALA A 262 -18.12 5.33 13.09
CA ALA A 262 -18.41 5.73 14.46
C ALA A 262 -19.79 6.37 14.63
N PHE A 263 -20.22 7.20 13.66
CA PHE A 263 -21.55 7.78 13.66
C PHE A 263 -22.62 6.71 13.48
N ALA A 264 -22.44 5.80 12.52
CA ALA A 264 -23.41 4.74 12.26
C ALA A 264 -23.55 3.77 13.45
N THR A 265 -22.46 3.32 14.07
CA THR A 265 -22.53 2.49 15.30
C THR A 265 -23.26 3.21 16.43
N LEU A 266 -22.99 4.52 16.62
CA LEU A 266 -23.69 5.34 17.62
C LEU A 266 -25.12 5.72 17.20
N HIS A 267 -25.48 5.72 15.93
CA HIS A 267 -26.84 6.06 15.51
C HIS A 267 -27.75 4.84 15.62
N TYR A 268 -27.27 3.68 15.21
CA TYR A 268 -28.02 2.42 15.22
C TYR A 268 -27.90 1.64 16.56
N ARG A 269 -27.69 2.37 17.67
CA ARG A 269 -27.53 1.90 19.07
C ARG A 269 -28.52 0.83 19.54
N SER A 270 -29.71 0.76 18.93
CA SER A 270 -30.87 0.03 19.44
C SER A 270 -30.96 -1.42 18.98
N ARG A 271 -30.11 -1.88 18.04
CA ARG A 271 -30.23 -3.24 17.51
C ARG A 271 -29.20 -4.17 18.13
N LYS A 272 -29.70 -5.13 18.93
CA LYS A 272 -28.94 -6.23 19.54
C LYS A 272 -28.14 -7.08 18.52
N ALA A 273 -28.49 -6.99 17.23
CA ALA A 273 -27.83 -7.68 16.12
C ALA A 273 -26.49 -7.05 15.68
N TRP A 274 -26.14 -5.86 16.17
CA TRP A 274 -24.85 -5.24 15.87
C TRP A 274 -23.84 -5.78 16.87
N GLY A 275 -23.09 -6.80 16.45
CA GLY A 275 -21.96 -7.34 17.20
C GLY A 275 -20.61 -6.78 16.74
N PRO A 276 -19.49 -7.24 17.33
CA PRO A 276 -18.14 -6.79 16.97
C PRO A 276 -17.81 -7.03 15.49
N ILE A 277 -18.35 -8.09 14.88
CA ILE A 277 -18.17 -8.38 13.45
C ILE A 277 -18.76 -7.27 12.58
N ALA A 278 -19.96 -6.78 12.90
CA ALA A 278 -20.59 -5.69 12.16
C ALA A 278 -19.77 -4.40 12.26
N ALA A 279 -19.20 -4.11 13.44
CA ALA A 279 -18.30 -2.97 13.63
C ALA A 279 -17.01 -3.09 12.79
N VAL A 280 -16.40 -4.29 12.71
CA VAL A 280 -15.24 -4.53 11.84
C VAL A 280 -15.59 -4.34 10.37
N LEU A 281 -16.68 -4.94 9.89
CA LEU A 281 -17.12 -4.81 8.49
C LEU A 281 -17.39 -3.35 8.12
N LEU A 282 -18.09 -2.64 9.01
CA LEU A 282 -18.39 -1.23 8.82
C LEU A 282 -17.12 -0.38 8.79
N GLY A 283 -16.20 -0.58 9.73
CA GLY A 283 -14.91 0.12 9.76
C GLY A 283 -14.04 -0.17 8.55
N ALA A 284 -14.02 -1.41 8.04
CA ALA A 284 -13.20 -1.82 6.90
C ALA A 284 -13.78 -1.43 5.53
N SER A 285 -15.09 -1.20 5.43
CA SER A 285 -15.78 -0.93 4.17
C SER A 285 -15.27 0.33 3.46
N GLY A 286 -15.09 1.44 4.19
CA GLY A 286 -14.61 2.69 3.63
C GLY A 286 -13.16 2.63 3.11
N PRO A 287 -12.17 2.16 3.91
CA PRO A 287 -10.79 1.95 3.46
C PRO A 287 -10.70 1.03 2.25
N GLY A 288 -11.48 -0.06 2.22
CA GLY A 288 -11.53 -0.97 1.09
C GLY A 288 -11.99 -0.28 -0.19
N ALA A 289 -13.07 0.50 -0.13
CA ALA A 289 -13.55 1.28 -1.26
C ALA A 289 -12.58 2.40 -1.68
N ALA A 290 -11.93 3.06 -0.72
CA ALA A 290 -10.91 4.07 -0.98
C ALA A 290 -9.73 3.48 -1.78
N LEU A 291 -9.18 2.35 -1.32
CA LEU A 291 -8.08 1.66 -1.98
C LEU A 291 -8.47 1.14 -3.37
N ALA A 292 -9.68 0.57 -3.52
CA ALA A 292 -10.20 0.12 -4.80
C ALA A 292 -10.34 1.29 -5.80
N THR A 293 -10.86 2.43 -5.33
CA THR A 293 -11.04 3.64 -6.16
C THR A 293 -9.70 4.24 -6.55
N LEU A 294 -8.78 4.37 -5.59
CA LEU A 294 -7.42 4.85 -5.82
C LEU A 294 -6.72 3.99 -6.89
N ARG A 295 -6.82 2.66 -6.76
CA ARG A 295 -6.27 1.71 -7.73
C ARG A 295 -6.93 1.87 -9.10
N ALA A 296 -8.25 1.98 -9.17
CA ALA A 296 -8.96 2.15 -10.44
C ALA A 296 -8.58 3.46 -11.16
N LEU A 297 -8.36 4.54 -10.41
CA LEU A 297 -7.88 5.81 -10.96
C LEU A 297 -6.43 5.71 -11.44
N GLU A 298 -5.52 5.14 -10.66
CA GLU A 298 -4.13 4.89 -11.07
C GLU A 298 -4.04 3.98 -12.31
N LEU A 299 -5.06 3.16 -12.56
CA LEU A 299 -5.14 2.35 -13.78
C LEU A 299 -5.45 3.18 -15.04
N ARG A 300 -6.25 4.26 -14.94
CA ARG A 300 -6.87 4.99 -16.07
C ARG A 300 -6.33 6.40 -16.32
N VAL A 301 -5.82 7.08 -15.30
CA VAL A 301 -5.41 8.50 -15.36
C VAL A 301 -4.22 8.86 -16.29
N PRO A 302 -3.29 7.97 -16.70
CA PRO A 302 -2.12 8.37 -17.51
C PRO A 302 -2.42 9.03 -18.87
N GLU A 303 -3.66 9.03 -19.35
CA GLU A 303 -4.03 9.50 -20.69
C GLU A 303 -4.83 10.82 -20.70
N ALA A 304 -5.15 11.39 -19.54
CA ALA A 304 -5.92 12.63 -19.47
C ALA A 304 -5.00 13.87 -19.47
N PRO A 305 -5.05 14.74 -20.50
CA PRO A 305 -4.26 15.97 -20.52
C PRO A 305 -4.77 16.98 -19.47
N GLY A 306 -3.84 17.66 -18.78
CA GLY A 306 -4.12 18.79 -17.88
C GLY A 306 -4.32 18.45 -16.40
N ALA A 307 -4.64 19.43 -15.56
CA ALA A 307 -4.80 19.26 -14.11
C ALA A 307 -6.13 18.61 -13.68
N ALA A 308 -7.07 18.40 -14.61
CA ALA A 308 -8.41 17.89 -14.31
C ALA A 308 -8.41 16.49 -13.68
N TRP A 309 -7.40 15.66 -13.96
CA TRP A 309 -7.29 14.34 -13.34
C TRP A 309 -7.04 14.40 -11.83
N LEU A 310 -6.43 15.47 -11.31
CA LEU A 310 -6.26 15.66 -9.86
C LEU A 310 -7.60 15.74 -9.15
N ALA A 311 -8.61 16.36 -9.79
CA ALA A 311 -9.96 16.44 -9.23
C ALA A 311 -10.62 15.06 -9.11
N ALA A 312 -10.29 14.11 -10.01
CA ALA A 312 -10.81 12.74 -9.95
C ALA A 312 -10.36 12.01 -8.67
N PHE A 313 -9.19 12.33 -8.12
CA PHE A 313 -8.75 11.76 -6.84
C PHE A 313 -9.56 12.26 -5.64
N GLY A 314 -10.34 13.34 -5.80
CA GLY A 314 -11.37 13.73 -4.84
C GLY A 314 -12.49 12.69 -4.67
N LEU A 315 -12.67 11.76 -5.63
CA LEU A 315 -13.62 10.66 -5.53
C LEU A 315 -13.21 9.60 -4.49
N VAL A 316 -11.92 9.52 -4.13
CA VAL A 316 -11.41 8.52 -3.18
C VAL A 316 -12.04 8.68 -1.78
N PRO A 317 -11.98 9.86 -1.12
CA PRO A 317 -12.65 10.08 0.16
C PRO A 317 -14.18 9.96 0.06
N VAL A 318 -14.78 10.36 -1.07
CA VAL A 318 -16.22 10.24 -1.31
C VAL A 318 -16.64 8.77 -1.39
N ALA A 319 -15.88 7.93 -2.10
CA ALA A 319 -16.12 6.49 -2.19
C ALA A 319 -15.98 5.81 -0.82
N ALA A 320 -14.99 6.23 -0.01
CA ALA A 320 -14.82 5.74 1.35
C ALA A 320 -16.06 6.03 2.22
N LEU A 321 -16.54 7.28 2.19
CA LEU A 321 -17.74 7.71 2.92
C LEU A 321 -18.99 6.97 2.43
N ALA A 322 -19.19 6.91 1.11
CA ALA A 322 -20.35 6.25 0.50
C ALA A 322 -20.40 4.76 0.83
N ALA A 323 -19.26 4.06 0.81
CA ALA A 323 -19.18 2.65 1.17
C ALA A 323 -19.50 2.41 2.65
N ALA A 324 -19.00 3.26 3.55
CA ALA A 324 -19.34 3.18 4.98
C ALA A 324 -20.85 3.40 5.22
N ILE A 325 -21.46 4.38 4.56
CA ILE A 325 -22.90 4.65 4.65
C ILE A 325 -23.71 3.48 4.06
N ALA A 326 -23.32 2.98 2.89
CA ALA A 326 -23.98 1.84 2.24
C ALA A 326 -23.89 0.59 3.12
N CYS A 327 -22.72 0.29 3.68
CA CYS A 327 -22.52 -0.80 4.62
C CYS A 327 -23.43 -0.65 5.85
N ALA A 328 -23.45 0.54 6.47
CA ALA A 328 -24.34 0.81 7.59
C ALA A 328 -25.82 0.61 7.23
N ALA A 329 -26.26 1.09 6.06
CA ALA A 329 -27.61 0.92 5.56
C ALA A 329 -27.95 -0.56 5.36
N THR A 330 -27.05 -1.35 4.78
CA THR A 330 -27.24 -2.81 4.61
C THR A 330 -27.32 -3.54 5.95
N LEU A 331 -26.41 -3.25 6.88
CA LEU A 331 -26.41 -3.84 8.23
C LEU A 331 -27.65 -3.43 9.03
N SER A 332 -28.18 -2.22 8.82
CA SER A 332 -29.43 -1.76 9.44
C SER A 332 -30.68 -2.46 8.89
N ARG A 333 -30.59 -3.14 7.75
CA ARG A 333 -31.71 -3.89 7.16
C ARG A 333 -31.73 -5.36 7.56
N LEU A 334 -30.63 -5.89 8.06
CA LEU A 334 -30.58 -7.29 8.50
C LEU A 334 -31.59 -7.51 9.64
N PRO A 335 -32.46 -8.53 9.53
CA PRO A 335 -33.40 -8.85 10.58
C PRO A 335 -32.59 -9.19 11.84
N SER A 336 -33.01 -8.63 12.98
CA SER A 336 -32.48 -9.12 14.25
C SER A 336 -32.92 -10.56 14.36
N SER A 337 -31.97 -11.50 14.26
CA SER A 337 -32.16 -12.85 14.78
C SER A 337 -32.57 -12.65 16.24
N ARG A 338 -33.88 -12.65 16.48
CA ARG A 338 -34.39 -12.92 17.81
C ARG A 338 -33.93 -14.35 18.02
N ALA A 339 -33.00 -14.53 18.96
CA ALA A 339 -32.83 -15.83 19.58
C ALA A 339 -34.25 -16.30 19.92
N THR A 340 -34.71 -17.27 19.14
CA THR A 340 -35.79 -18.16 19.53
C THR A 340 -35.22 -18.95 20.69
N ASP A 341 -35.18 -18.31 21.86
CA ASP A 341 -35.00 -18.98 23.13
C ASP A 341 -36.33 -19.67 23.41
N SER A 342 -36.42 -20.90 22.91
CA SER A 342 -37.16 -22.00 23.51
C SER A 342 -36.41 -22.52 24.74
#